data_AF-A0AAD6B4E2-F1
#
_entry.id   AF-A0AAD6B4E2-F1
#
_cell.length_a   1.000
_cell.length_b   1.000
_cell.length_c   1.000
_cell.angle_alpha   90.00
_cell.angle_beta   90.00
_cell.angle_gamma   90.00
#
_symmetry.space_group_name_H-M   'P 1'
#
loop_
_entity.id
_entity.type
_entity.pdbx_description
1 polymer ?
#
loop_
_entity_poly.entity_id
_entity_poly.type
_entity_poly.pdbx_seq_one_letter_code
_entity_poly.pdbx_strand_id
1 'polypeptide(L)'
;MITRTVSKNPRTTRGDLVNDLQRAGTKVTKATISNRLRRQGLKSCSARRVPLLKPVHVQARLKFAREHLDDPEEDWENVICRMMFPMSCGSIPIPFSHSHSKDRSPSPALTAFIPAAHLEPLTSAPP
;
A
#
# COMPACT_ATOMS: atom_id res chain seq x y z
N MET A 1 10.69 5.88 26.19
CA MET A 1 11.57 4.74 25.85
C MET A 1 10.94 3.76 24.86
N ILE A 2 9.81 3.08 25.18
CA ILE A 2 9.26 1.96 24.38
C ILE A 2 9.04 2.26 22.88
N THR A 3 8.45 3.40 22.53
CA THR A 3 8.19 3.72 21.11
C THR A 3 9.46 3.99 20.32
N ARG A 4 10.47 4.61 20.95
CA ARG A 4 11.77 4.89 20.33
C ARG A 4 12.58 3.61 20.08
N THR A 5 12.50 2.62 20.96
CA THR A 5 13.22 1.34 20.78
C THR A 5 12.57 0.50 19.67
N VAL A 6 11.24 0.38 19.67
CA VAL A 6 10.50 -0.37 18.63
C VAL A 6 10.62 0.30 17.26
N SER A 7 10.65 1.63 17.19
CA SER A 7 10.84 2.34 15.92
C SER A 7 12.25 2.16 15.34
N LYS A 8 13.28 2.12 16.19
CA LYS A 8 14.66 1.86 15.75
C LYS A 8 14.83 0.41 15.26
N ASN A 9 14.33 -0.54 16.05
CA ASN A 9 14.46 -1.96 15.80
C ASN A 9 13.06 -2.61 15.76
N PRO A 10 12.40 -2.68 14.60
CA PRO A 10 11.05 -3.25 14.49
C PRO A 10 10.99 -4.77 14.74
N ARG A 11 12.15 -5.42 14.89
CA ARG A 11 12.28 -6.83 15.25
C ARG A 11 12.17 -7.08 16.75
N THR A 12 12.21 -6.04 17.57
CA THR A 12 12.11 -6.17 19.03
C THR A 12 10.75 -6.71 19.43
N THR A 13 10.74 -7.77 20.23
CA THR A 13 9.50 -8.41 20.65
C THR A 13 8.93 -7.76 21.92
N ARG A 14 7.65 -8.02 22.20
CA ARG A 14 7.04 -7.62 23.48
C ARG A 14 7.74 -8.25 24.68
N GLY A 15 8.33 -9.45 24.54
CA GLY A 15 9.08 -10.12 25.60
C GLY A 15 10.37 -9.38 25.92
N ASP A 16 11.11 -8.99 24.88
CA ASP A 16 12.34 -8.21 25.03
C ASP A 16 12.08 -6.88 25.74
N LEU A 17 10.97 -6.22 25.38
CA LEU A 17 10.54 -4.99 26.05
C LEU A 17 10.18 -5.18 27.52
N VAL A 18 9.59 -6.32 27.90
CA VAL A 18 9.34 -6.63 29.33
C VAL A 18 10.68 -6.76 30.06
N ASN A 19 11.64 -7.50 29.49
CA ASN A 19 12.95 -7.70 30.10
C ASN A 19 13.73 -6.39 30.26
N ASP A 20 13.69 -5.52 29.24
CA ASP A 20 14.34 -4.21 29.28
C ASP A 20 13.74 -3.29 30.35
N LEU A 21 12.41 -3.28 30.47
CA LEU A 21 11.71 -2.47 31.47
C LEU A 21 11.96 -3.01 32.89
N GLN A 22 11.99 -4.33 33.05
CA GLN A 22 12.29 -4.97 34.33
C GLN A 22 13.73 -4.68 34.77
N ARG A 23 14.69 -4.68 33.84
CA ARG A 23 16.08 -4.25 34.11
C ARG A 23 16.17 -2.78 34.52
N ALA A 24 15.28 -1.93 33.99
CA ALA A 24 15.13 -0.54 34.40
C ALA A 24 14.31 -0.36 35.71
N GLY A 25 13.98 -1.44 36.42
CA GLY A 25 13.23 -1.40 37.68
C GLY A 25 11.72 -1.24 37.53
N THR A 26 11.19 -1.24 36.30
CA THR A 26 9.76 -1.08 36.04
C THR A 26 9.11 -2.42 35.70
N LYS A 27 8.24 -2.93 36.59
CA LYS A 27 7.46 -4.15 36.32
C LYS A 27 6.26 -3.83 35.43
N VAL A 28 6.27 -4.30 34.19
CA VAL A 28 5.20 -4.05 33.21
C VAL A 28 4.71 -5.36 32.63
N THR A 29 3.39 -5.52 32.47
CA THR A 29 2.81 -6.69 31.83
C THR A 29 2.86 -6.58 30.29
N LYS A 30 2.86 -7.73 29.60
CA LYS A 30 2.80 -7.77 28.13
C LYS A 30 1.58 -7.03 27.57
N ALA A 31 0.44 -7.08 28.28
CA ALA A 31 -0.78 -6.38 27.89
C ALA A 31 -0.61 -4.86 27.91
N THR A 32 0.02 -4.31 28.95
CA THR A 32 0.30 -2.87 29.06
C THR A 32 1.18 -2.38 27.91
N ILE A 33 2.22 -3.14 27.55
CA ILE A 33 3.08 -2.82 26.40
C ILE A 33 2.25 -2.88 25.10
N SER A 34 1.46 -3.94 24.91
CA SER A 34 0.62 -4.10 23.72
C SER A 34 -0.37 -2.94 23.56
N ASN A 35 -1.04 -2.53 24.64
CA ASN A 35 -1.98 -1.41 24.64
C ASN A 35 -1.27 -0.10 24.32
N ARG A 36 -0.08 0.11 24.89
CA ARG A 36 0.72 1.30 24.59
C ARG A 36 1.17 1.37 23.14
N LEU A 37 1.62 0.25 22.56
CA LEU A 37 2.02 0.18 21.14
C LEU A 37 0.83 0.48 20.22
N ARG A 38 -0.35 -0.10 20.52
CA ARG A 38 -1.59 0.14 19.74
C ARG A 38 -2.05 1.60 19.81
N ARG A 39 -2.02 2.23 21.00
CA ARG A 39 -2.34 3.67 21.16
C ARG A 39 -1.41 4.59 20.36
N GLN A 40 -0.24 4.10 19.98
CA GLN A 40 0.76 4.83 19.20
C GLN A 40 0.72 4.43 17.71
N GLY A 41 -0.25 3.60 17.28
CA GLY A 41 -0.39 3.16 15.89
C GLY A 41 0.62 2.08 15.47
N LEU A 42 1.42 1.54 16.38
CA LEU A 42 2.40 0.50 16.08
C LEU A 42 1.72 -0.87 16.06
N LYS A 43 1.53 -1.41 14.85
CA LYS A 43 1.01 -2.76 14.62
C LYS A 43 2.14 -3.79 14.55
N SER A 44 1.81 -5.04 14.88
CA SER A 44 2.72 -6.16 14.61
C SER A 44 2.89 -6.36 13.11
N CYS A 45 4.12 -6.60 12.67
CA CYS A 45 4.46 -6.86 11.28
C CYS A 45 5.16 -8.22 11.15
N SER A 46 4.92 -8.89 10.02
CA SER A 46 5.70 -10.07 9.62
C SER A 46 6.88 -9.64 8.75
N ALA A 47 8.02 -10.32 8.87
CA ALA A 47 9.16 -10.08 8.01
C ALA A 47 8.82 -10.49 6.57
N ARG A 48 9.07 -9.60 5.60
CA ARG A 48 8.83 -9.92 4.19
C ARG A 48 9.84 -10.98 3.72
N ARG A 49 9.35 -12.04 3.08
CA ARG A 49 10.18 -13.08 2.47
C ARG A 49 10.70 -12.61 1.11
N VAL A 50 11.78 -11.84 1.11
CA VAL A 50 12.43 -11.36 -0.11
C VAL A 50 13.80 -12.02 -0.31
N PRO A 51 14.20 -12.30 -1.56
CA PRO A 51 15.57 -12.71 -1.83
C PRO A 51 16.52 -11.58 -1.41
N LEU A 52 17.62 -11.95 -0.75
CA LEU A 52 18.67 -11.00 -0.40
C LEU A 52 19.43 -10.62 -1.68
N LEU A 53 19.26 -9.37 -2.12
CA LEU A 53 19.93 -8.87 -3.30
C LEU A 53 21.35 -8.41 -2.95
N LYS A 54 22.32 -8.81 -3.77
CA LYS A 54 23.67 -8.24 -3.73
C LYS A 54 23.64 -6.81 -4.30
N PRO A 55 24.56 -5.92 -3.91
CA PRO A 55 24.61 -4.54 -4.41
C PRO A 55 24.63 -4.44 -5.95
N VAL A 56 25.33 -5.36 -6.62
CA VAL A 56 25.38 -5.44 -8.09
C VAL A 56 23.99 -5.63 -8.70
N HIS A 57 23.16 -6.50 -8.11
CA HIS A 57 21.80 -6.74 -8.60
C HIS A 57 20.89 -5.54 -8.35
N VAL A 58 21.09 -4.82 -7.25
CA VAL A 58 20.35 -3.58 -6.96
C VAL A 58 20.69 -2.51 -8.00
N GLN A 59 21.98 -2.32 -8.31
CA GLN A 59 22.41 -1.38 -9.33
C GLN A 59 21.87 -1.73 -10.72
N ALA A 60 21.96 -3.00 -11.14
CA ALA A 60 21.43 -3.44 -12.42
C ALA A 60 19.91 -3.22 -12.53
N ARG A 61 19.15 -3.55 -11.48
CA ARG A 61 17.69 -3.34 -11.43
C ARG A 61 17.33 -1.85 -11.46
N LEU A 62 18.06 -1.02 -10.74
CA LEU A 62 17.83 0.43 -10.73
C LEU A 62 18.19 1.06 -12.07
N LYS A 63 19.27 0.61 -12.72
CA LYS A 63 19.65 1.06 -14.06
C LYS A 63 18.56 0.71 -15.07
N PHE A 64 18.14 -0.55 -15.10
CA PHE A 64 17.05 -1.02 -15.95
C PHE A 64 15.76 -0.20 -15.73
N ALA A 65 15.34 -0.03 -14.47
CA ALA A 65 14.13 0.72 -14.16
C ALA A 65 14.19 2.20 -14.54
N ARG A 66 15.38 2.81 -14.58
CA ARG A 66 15.55 4.20 -15.02
C ARG A 66 15.57 4.34 -16.54
N GLU A 67 16.21 3.38 -17.22
CA GLU A 67 16.29 3.37 -18.68
C GLU A 67 14.92 3.13 -19.32
N HIS A 68 14.05 2.35 -18.65
CA HIS A 68 12.75 1.94 -19.16
C HIS A 68 11.57 2.62 -18.44
N LEU A 69 11.80 3.78 -17.79
CA LEU A 69 10.75 4.50 -17.04
C LEU A 69 9.76 5.20 -17.98
N ASP A 70 10.27 5.69 -19.11
CA ASP A 70 9.55 6.48 -20.11
C ASP A 70 9.26 5.69 -21.40
N ASP A 71 9.52 4.38 -21.40
CA ASP A 71 9.29 3.53 -22.57
C ASP A 71 7.79 3.46 -22.90
N PRO A 72 7.41 3.62 -24.19
CA PRO A 72 6.03 3.60 -24.63
C PRO A 72 5.39 2.21 -24.43
N GLU A 73 4.06 2.16 -24.30
CA GLU A 73 3.32 0.92 -23.97
C GLU A 73 3.53 -0.18 -25.04
N GLU A 74 3.74 0.23 -26.29
CA GLU A 74 4.02 -0.64 -27.43
C GLU A 74 5.28 -1.49 -27.27
N ASP A 75 6.29 -0.99 -26.54
CA ASP A 75 7.52 -1.76 -26.26
C ASP A 75 7.25 -2.88 -25.26
N TRP A 76 6.26 -2.73 -24.38
CA TRP A 76 5.86 -3.73 -23.40
C TRP A 76 4.90 -4.79 -23.95
N GLU A 77 4.12 -4.46 -24.99
CA GLU A 77 3.22 -5.43 -25.67
C GLU A 77 3.99 -6.60 -26.31
N ASN A 78 5.23 -6.34 -26.73
CA ASN A 78 6.11 -7.35 -27.34
C ASN A 78 6.88 -8.20 -26.31
N VAL A 79 6.86 -7.82 -25.02
CA VAL A 79 7.53 -8.57 -23.94
C VAL A 79 6.65 -9.76 -23.54
N ILE A 80 6.86 -10.90 -24.18
CA ILE A 80 6.24 -12.16 -23.75
C ILE A 80 6.77 -12.55 -22.37
N CYS A 81 5.98 -12.25 -21.33
CA CYS A 81 6.27 -12.64 -19.95
C CYS A 81 6.05 -14.16 -19.76
N ARG A 82 7.03 -14.98 -20.15
CA ARG A 82 7.00 -16.42 -19.86
C ARG A 82 7.38 -16.67 -18.40
N MET A 83 6.44 -16.39 -17.50
CA MET A 83 6.56 -16.78 -16.10
C MET A 83 6.16 -18.24 -15.97
N MET A 84 7.14 -19.15 -16.10
CA MET A 84 6.92 -20.56 -15.79
C MET A 84 6.84 -20.71 -14.27
N PHE A 85 5.67 -20.44 -13.70
CA PHE A 85 5.35 -20.91 -12.37
C PHE A 85 5.31 -22.44 -12.44
N PRO A 86 6.11 -23.17 -11.64
CA PRO A 86 5.93 -24.60 -11.53
C PRO A 86 4.51 -24.84 -11.03
N MET A 87 3.62 -25.25 -11.92
CA MET A 87 2.28 -25.68 -11.55
C MET A 87 2.48 -26.86 -10.61
N SER A 88 2.22 -26.64 -9.33
CA SER A 88 1.95 -27.73 -8.40
C SER A 88 0.81 -28.53 -9.02
N CYS A 89 1.05 -29.82 -9.28
CA CYS A 89 0.06 -30.74 -9.83
C CYS A 89 -1.27 -30.59 -9.06
N GLY A 90 -2.32 -30.06 -9.71
CA GLY A 90 -3.67 -30.02 -9.11
C GLY A 90 -4.58 -28.83 -9.38
N SER A 91 -4.31 -27.90 -10.31
CA SER A 91 -5.31 -26.87 -10.65
C SER A 91 -5.31 -26.55 -12.14
N ILE A 92 -6.51 -26.65 -12.73
CA ILE A 92 -6.81 -26.40 -14.15
C ILE A 92 -6.38 -24.96 -14.52
N PRO A 93 -5.68 -24.73 -15.65
CA PRO A 93 -5.34 -23.39 -16.09
C PRO A 93 -6.60 -22.66 -16.56
N ILE A 94 -6.94 -21.53 -15.95
CA ILE A 94 -7.90 -20.57 -16.52
C ILE A 94 -7.15 -19.82 -17.64
N PRO A 95 -7.63 -19.82 -18.89
CA PRO A 95 -7.01 -19.03 -19.94
C PRO A 95 -7.13 -17.55 -19.62
N PHE A 96 -6.00 -16.84 -19.68
CA PHE A 96 -5.93 -15.39 -19.55
C PHE A 96 -6.48 -14.77 -20.84
N SER A 97 -7.78 -14.51 -20.88
CA SER A 97 -8.41 -13.82 -22.00
C SER A 97 -7.95 -12.35 -22.03
N HIS A 98 -7.22 -11.98 -23.09
CA HIS A 98 -7.02 -10.59 -23.46
C HIS A 98 -8.38 -9.99 -23.86
N SER A 99 -9.02 -9.26 -22.95
CA SER A 99 -10.13 -8.38 -23.29
C SER A 99 -9.55 -7.09 -23.87
N HIS A 100 -9.53 -7.01 -25.20
CA HIS A 100 -9.31 -5.79 -25.95
C HIS A 100 -10.54 -4.87 -25.73
N SER A 101 -10.47 -3.94 -24.78
CA SER A 101 -11.47 -2.88 -24.63
C SER A 101 -11.07 -1.69 -25.51
N LYS A 102 -11.23 -1.84 -26.83
CA LYS A 102 -11.57 -0.69 -27.68
C LYS A 102 -13.06 -0.38 -27.47
N ASP A 103 -13.36 0.91 -27.53
CA ASP A 103 -14.69 1.52 -27.41
C ASP A 103 -15.19 1.78 -25.99
N ARG A 104 -14.64 2.84 -25.38
CA ARG A 104 -15.41 3.72 -24.50
C ARG A 104 -15.70 5.02 -25.25
N SER A 105 -16.65 4.94 -26.17
CA SER A 105 -17.35 6.13 -26.67
C SER A 105 -17.91 6.91 -25.48
N PRO A 106 -17.84 8.26 -25.46
CA PRO A 106 -18.34 9.05 -24.35
C PRO A 106 -19.87 8.92 -24.30
N SER A 107 -20.36 8.41 -23.17
CA SER A 107 -21.80 8.34 -22.87
C SER A 107 -22.39 9.77 -22.86
N PRO A 108 -23.52 10.03 -23.53
CA PRO A 108 -24.11 11.37 -23.53
C PRO A 108 -24.58 11.74 -22.13
N ALA A 109 -24.18 12.95 -21.70
CA ALA A 109 -24.61 13.54 -20.45
C ALA A 109 -26.14 13.63 -20.43
N LEU A 110 -26.77 12.87 -19.54
CA LEU A 110 -28.14 13.15 -19.12
C LEU A 110 -28.10 14.43 -18.30
N THR A 111 -28.36 15.54 -18.98
CA THR A 111 -28.67 16.84 -18.40
C THR A 111 -29.90 16.67 -17.50
N ALA A 112 -29.67 16.44 -16.21
CA ALA A 112 -30.71 16.53 -15.20
C ALA A 112 -31.12 17.99 -15.07
N PHE A 113 -32.31 18.27 -15.60
CA PHE A 113 -33.03 19.53 -15.49
C PHE A 113 -33.32 19.81 -14.01
N ILE A 114 -32.57 20.74 -13.40
CA ILE A 114 -32.91 21.30 -12.08
C ILE A 114 -33.98 22.37 -12.31
N PRO A 115 -35.18 22.27 -11.70
CA PRO A 115 -36.12 23.38 -11.75
C PRO A 115 -35.63 24.50 -10.82
N ALA A 116 -35.48 25.68 -11.41
CA ALA A 116 -35.14 26.93 -10.74
C ALA A 116 -36.23 27.31 -9.74
N ALA A 117 -35.90 27.31 -8.45
CA ALA A 117 -36.62 28.06 -7.44
C ALA A 117 -35.74 29.25 -7.03
N HIS A 118 -36.09 30.44 -7.53
CA HIS A 118 -35.58 31.72 -7.05
C HIS A 118 -36.75 32.69 -6.90
N LEU A 119 -36.57 33.65 -5.98
CA LEU A 119 -37.37 34.80 -5.57
C LEU A 119 -38.24 34.48 -4.34
N GLU A 120 -38.08 35.07 -3.15
CA GLU A 120 -37.41 36.28 -2.61
C GLU A 120 -37.44 36.13 -1.05
N PRO A 121 -36.62 36.82 -0.23
CA PRO A 121 -37.04 38.15 0.25
C PRO A 121 -35.91 39.19 0.41
N LEU A 122 -36.17 40.33 -0.22
CA LEU A 122 -35.65 41.67 0.05
C LEU A 122 -35.19 41.91 1.50
N THR A 123 -33.90 42.16 1.64
CA THR A 123 -33.33 42.90 2.77
C THR A 123 -33.42 44.40 2.47
N SER A 124 -34.16 45.14 3.30
CA SER A 124 -34.07 46.60 3.37
C SER A 124 -33.63 47.00 4.78
N ALA A 125 -32.58 47.82 4.85
CA ALA A 125 -32.18 48.62 6.01
C ALA A 125 -32.16 50.10 5.55
N PRO A 126 -31.83 51.06 6.44
CA PRO A 126 -32.54 51.59 7.63
C PRO A 126 -33.08 53.02 7.30
N PRO A 127 -33.45 53.94 8.24
CA PRO A 127 -32.66 54.44 9.38
C PRO A 127 -33.24 54.11 10.77
#